data_AF-X1DUH8-F1
#
_entry.id   AF-X1DUH8-F1
#
_cell.length_a   1.000
_cell.length_b   1.000
_cell.length_c   1.000
_cell.angle_alpha   90.00
_cell.angle_beta   90.00
_cell.angle_gamma   90.00
#
_symmetry.space_group_name_H-M   'P 1'
#
loop_
_entity.id
_entity.type
_entity.pdbx_description
1 polymer ?
#
loop_
_entity_poly.entity_id
_entity_poly.type
_entity_poly.pdbx_seq_one_letter_code
_entity_poly.pdbx_strand_id
1 'polypeptide(L)'
;KFSNNIKGNFIVAYPLSAWKRALEKEIIFIREKCEKIIVGGHSMGGVFSLILASNDNIDGVFTISAPIGLRGFAPKLVPLLKLFVKFYPIPLKEFKQETNGKWVGYDKIH
;
A
#
# COMPACT_ATOMS: atom_id res chain seq x y z
N LYS A 1 -24.47 -11.63 -30.97
CA LYS A 1 -24.70 -10.17 -31.01
C LYS A 1 -25.30 -9.75 -29.68
N PHE A 2 -24.48 -9.44 -28.69
CA PHE A 2 -24.87 -8.65 -27.52
C PHE A 2 -23.72 -7.69 -27.24
N SER A 3 -23.95 -6.45 -27.66
CA SER A 3 -23.16 -5.27 -27.33
C SER A 3 -23.51 -4.88 -25.91
N ASN A 4 -22.52 -4.68 -25.04
CA ASN A 4 -22.65 -3.72 -23.95
C ASN A 4 -21.31 -3.00 -23.76
N ASN A 5 -21.24 -1.89 -24.46
CA ASN A 5 -20.37 -0.75 -24.27
C ASN A 5 -20.63 -0.19 -22.86
N ILE A 6 -19.74 -0.42 -21.88
CA ILE A 6 -19.78 0.33 -20.61
C ILE A 6 -18.39 0.90 -20.34
N LYS A 7 -18.28 2.20 -20.65
CA LYS A 7 -17.25 3.11 -20.15
C LYS A 7 -17.39 3.21 -18.62
N GLY A 8 -16.31 3.00 -17.89
CA GLY A 8 -16.26 3.30 -16.46
C GLY A 8 -15.01 2.73 -15.80
N ASN A 9 -13.97 3.55 -15.64
CA ASN A 9 -12.84 3.24 -14.78
C ASN A 9 -13.33 3.28 -13.32
N PHE A 10 -13.74 2.14 -12.76
CA PHE A 10 -14.07 2.02 -11.35
C PHE A 10 -12.78 2.02 -10.52
N ILE A 11 -12.67 3.01 -9.62
CA ILE A 11 -11.66 3.00 -8.56
C ILE A 11 -12.07 1.91 -7.56
N VAL A 12 -11.34 0.80 -7.52
CA VAL A 12 -11.47 -0.14 -6.39
C VAL A 12 -10.68 0.46 -5.22
N ALA A 13 -11.37 1.28 -4.42
CA ALA A 13 -10.83 1.72 -3.15
C ALA A 13 -10.74 0.51 -2.23
N TYR A 14 -9.53 0.08 -1.90
CA TYR A 14 -9.35 -0.97 -0.90
C TYR A 14 -9.65 -0.40 0.49
N PRO A 15 -10.54 -1.03 1.27
CA PRO A 15 -10.77 -0.60 2.63
C PRO A 15 -9.51 -0.82 3.46
N LEU A 16 -9.36 -0.04 4.53
CA LEU A 16 -8.28 -0.19 5.51
C LEU A 16 -8.14 -1.65 5.99
N SER A 17 -9.26 -2.36 6.12
CA SER A 17 -9.32 -3.77 6.51
C SER A 17 -8.62 -4.71 5.52
N ALA A 18 -8.60 -4.41 4.22
CA ALA A 18 -7.92 -5.23 3.23
C ALA A 18 -6.39 -5.18 3.44
N TRP A 19 -5.86 -4.01 3.77
CA TRP A 19 -4.42 -3.83 4.04
C TRP A 19 -4.03 -4.48 5.36
N LYS A 20 -4.88 -4.35 6.39
CA LYS A 20 -4.69 -5.06 7.66
C LYS A 20 -4.64 -6.58 7.47
N ARG A 21 -5.60 -7.14 6.73
CA ARG A 21 -5.66 -8.59 6.45
C ARG A 21 -4.45 -9.09 5.66
N ALA A 22 -3.94 -8.28 4.72
CA ALA A 22 -2.72 -8.63 3.98
C ALA A 22 -1.51 -8.72 4.91
N LEU A 23 -1.35 -7.78 5.84
CA LEU A 23 -0.27 -7.80 6.83
C LEU A 23 -0.36 -9.00 7.78
N GLU A 24 -1.56 -9.28 8.31
CA GLU A 24 -1.80 -10.44 9.19
C GLU A 24 -1.41 -11.75 8.50
N LYS A 25 -1.78 -11.90 7.22
CA LYS A 25 -1.43 -13.09 6.42
C LYS A 25 0.08 -13.21 6.23
N GLU A 26 0.76 -12.12 5.87
CA GLU A 26 2.18 -12.15 5.59
C GLU A 26 3.01 -12.48 6.84
N ILE A 27 2.57 -12.01 8.01
CA ILE A 27 3.27 -12.26 9.27
C ILE A 27 3.22 -13.70 9.72
N ILE A 28 2.09 -14.38 9.51
CA ILE A 28 2.02 -15.82 9.77
C ILE A 28 3.09 -16.53 8.94
N PHE A 29 3.20 -16.18 7.66
CA PHE A 29 4.17 -16.79 6.74
C PHE A 29 5.63 -16.46 7.11
N ILE A 30 5.93 -15.22 7.50
CA ILE A 30 7.29 -14.83 7.91
C ILE A 30 7.68 -15.49 9.23
N ARG A 31 6.74 -15.64 10.18
CA ARG A 31 7.00 -16.30 11.48
C ARG A 31 7.41 -17.75 11.34
N GLU A 32 6.90 -18.46 10.33
CA GLU A 32 7.32 -19.84 10.07
C GLU A 32 8.78 -19.95 9.63
N LYS A 33 9.38 -18.85 9.17
CA LYS A 33 10.71 -18.84 8.55
C LYS A 33 11.76 -18.04 9.33
N CYS A 34 11.33 -17.18 10.24
CA CYS A 34 12.20 -16.22 10.91
C CYS A 34 12.01 -16.28 12.42
N GLU A 35 13.10 -16.43 13.16
CA GLU A 35 13.11 -16.40 14.63
C GLU A 35 12.86 -14.99 15.18
N LYS A 36 13.32 -13.96 14.45
CA LYS A 36 13.20 -12.55 14.81
C LYS A 36 12.48 -11.78 13.72
N ILE A 37 11.51 -10.96 14.11
CA ILE A 37 10.71 -10.15 13.21
C ILE A 37 10.82 -8.68 13.62
N ILE A 38 11.32 -7.87 12.68
CA ILE A 38 11.33 -6.41 12.79
C ILE A 38 10.42 -5.88 11.69
N VAL A 39 9.49 -5.00 12.04
CA VAL A 39 8.54 -4.41 11.08
C VAL A 39 8.75 -2.92 10.96
N GLY A 40 8.68 -2.40 9.75
CA GLY A 40 8.74 -0.97 9.55
C GLY A 40 8.10 -0.51 8.27
N GLY A 41 7.79 0.78 8.23
CA GLY A 41 7.00 1.34 7.16
C GLY A 41 7.11 2.85 7.07
N HIS A 42 6.90 3.35 5.85
CA HIS A 42 6.84 4.78 5.55
C HIS A 42 5.39 5.27 5.52
N SER A 43 5.12 6.45 6.06
CA SER A 43 3.81 7.10 6.04
C SER A 43 2.71 6.17 6.58
N MET A 44 1.65 5.91 5.80
CA MET A 44 0.58 5.00 6.19
C MET A 44 1.10 3.59 6.51
N GLY A 45 2.15 3.13 5.82
CA GLY A 45 2.85 1.89 6.15
C GLY A 45 3.42 1.89 7.57
N GLY A 46 3.93 3.04 8.05
CA GLY A 46 4.44 3.16 9.41
C GLY A 46 3.33 3.12 10.47
N VAL A 47 2.14 3.65 10.17
CA VAL A 47 0.97 3.49 11.05
C VAL A 47 0.58 2.02 11.16
N PHE A 48 0.59 1.28 10.05
CA PHE A 48 0.34 -0.16 10.08
C PHE A 48 1.41 -0.92 10.87
N SER A 49 2.70 -0.58 10.72
CA SER A 49 3.78 -1.19 11.50
C SER A 49 3.57 -1.01 13.00
N LEU A 50 3.10 0.17 13.43
CA LEU A 50 2.78 0.45 14.83
C LEU A 50 1.55 -0.33 15.32
N ILE A 51 0.46 -0.36 14.55
CA ILE A 51 -0.76 -1.12 14.89
C ILE A 51 -0.44 -2.62 15.01
N LEU A 52 0.41 -3.11 14.13
CA LEU A 52 0.83 -4.49 14.12
C LEU A 52 1.69 -4.81 15.34
N ALA A 53 2.71 -4.00 15.61
CA ALA A 53 3.56 -4.16 16.78
C ALA A 53 2.80 -4.00 18.12
N SER A 54 1.64 -3.31 18.13
CA SER A 54 0.79 -3.23 19.32
C SER A 54 -0.09 -4.46 19.55
N ASN A 55 -0.37 -5.25 18.51
CA ASN A 55 -1.27 -6.41 18.58
C ASN A 55 -0.52 -7.74 18.58
N ASP A 56 0.68 -7.79 18.01
CA ASP A 56 1.47 -8.99 17.80
C ASP A 56 2.85 -8.91 18.48
N ASN A 57 3.43 -10.06 18.81
CA ASN A 57 4.78 -10.11 19.38
C ASN A 57 5.85 -9.88 18.30
N ILE A 58 6.27 -8.62 18.14
CA ILE A 58 7.26 -8.17 17.18
C ILE A 58 8.53 -7.76 17.94
N ASP A 59 9.69 -8.25 17.52
CA ASP A 59 10.97 -8.01 18.21
C ASP A 59 11.50 -6.58 18.02
N GLY A 60 11.01 -5.85 17.02
CA GLY A 60 11.37 -4.46 16.81
C GLY A 60 10.45 -3.75 15.82
N VAL A 61 10.30 -2.43 16.00
CA VAL A 61 9.50 -1.59 15.10
C VAL A 61 10.25 -0.31 14.76
N PHE A 62 10.18 0.12 13.50
CA PHE A 62 10.63 1.44 13.09
C PHE A 62 9.62 2.08 12.14
N THR A 63 9.55 3.41 12.12
CA THR A 63 8.68 4.13 11.20
C THR A 63 9.39 5.30 10.58
N ILE A 64 9.00 5.63 9.35
CA ILE A 64 9.48 6.82 8.65
C ILE A 64 8.26 7.67 8.33
N SER A 65 8.15 8.85 8.94
CA SER A 65 7.06 9.80 8.68
C SER A 65 5.65 9.25 8.93
N ALA A 66 5.45 8.39 9.94
CA ALA A 66 4.13 7.84 10.26
C ALA A 66 3.17 8.91 10.79
N PRO A 67 1.98 9.11 10.19
CA PRO A 67 0.98 10.05 10.70
C PRO A 67 0.22 9.45 11.91
N ILE A 68 0.84 9.48 13.09
CA ILE A 68 0.27 8.95 14.36
C ILE A 68 -0.73 9.88 15.05
N GLY A 69 -0.88 11.12 14.56
CA GLY A 69 -1.83 12.09 15.07
C GLY A 69 -2.05 13.21 14.07
N LEU A 70 -3.32 13.44 13.70
CA LEU A 70 -3.72 14.58 12.86
C LEU A 70 -3.97 15.78 13.77
N ARG A 71 -2.93 16.55 14.10
CA ARG A 71 -3.05 17.86 14.76
C ARG A 71 -2.92 18.99 13.73
N GLY A 72 -3.79 19.99 13.78
CA GLY A 72 -3.71 21.20 12.93
C GLY A 72 -4.34 21.06 11.54
N PHE A 73 -3.76 21.70 10.52
CA PHE A 73 -4.30 21.91 9.17
C PHE A 73 -4.37 20.64 8.28
N ALA A 74 -3.91 19.49 8.78
CA ALA A 74 -3.86 18.23 8.04
C ALA A 74 -5.22 17.68 7.57
N PRO A 75 -6.34 17.78 8.34
CA PRO A 75 -7.68 17.43 7.85
C PRO A 75 -8.13 18.33 6.68
N LYS A 76 -7.60 19.56 6.58
CA LYS A 76 -7.87 20.48 5.45
C LYS A 76 -7.05 20.15 4.20
N LEU A 77 -5.99 19.34 4.33
CA LEU A 77 -5.19 18.82 3.21
C LEU A 77 -5.75 17.51 2.64
N VAL A 78 -6.73 16.88 3.29
CA VAL A 78 -7.46 15.70 2.77
C VAL A 78 -8.05 15.94 1.37
N PRO A 79 -8.74 17.06 1.06
CA PRO A 79 -9.17 17.34 -0.31
C PRO A 79 -7.99 17.60 -1.26
N LEU A 80 -6.81 18.02 -0.78
CA LEU A 80 -5.61 18.22 -1.60
C LEU A 80 -4.93 16.88 -1.96
N LEU A 81 -4.93 15.90 -1.06
CA LEU A 81 -4.50 14.52 -1.35
C LEU A 81 -5.34 13.87 -2.46
N LYS A 82 -6.62 14.26 -2.60
CA LYS A 82 -7.49 13.86 -3.71
C LYS A 82 -6.97 14.29 -5.10
N LEU A 83 -6.16 15.35 -5.17
CA LEU A 83 -5.51 15.84 -6.41
C LEU A 83 -4.22 15.10 -6.74
N PHE A 84 -3.53 14.54 -5.74
CA PHE A 84 -2.32 13.72 -5.95
C PHE A 84 -2.65 12.25 -6.28
N VAL A 85 -3.88 11.79 -6.02
CA VAL A 85 -4.44 10.57 -6.62
C VAL A 85 -4.94 10.88 -8.04
N LYS A 86 -4.03 11.34 -8.90
CA LYS A 86 -4.23 11.35 -10.35
C LYS A 86 -3.46 10.13 -10.87
N PHE A 87 -4.17 9.06 -11.21
CA PHE A 87 -3.53 7.85 -11.69
C PHE A 87 -2.73 8.19 -12.95
N TYR A 88 -1.41 8.14 -12.86
CA TYR A 88 -0.56 8.04 -14.04
C TYR A 88 -0.68 6.59 -14.53
N PRO A 89 -1.23 6.34 -15.73
CA PRO A 89 -1.09 5.02 -16.33
C PRO A 89 0.41 4.78 -16.46
N ILE A 90 0.93 3.72 -15.84
CA ILE A 90 2.32 3.33 -16.02
C ILE A 90 2.47 2.94 -17.50
N PRO A 91 3.27 3.62 -18.33
CA PRO A 91 3.56 3.17 -19.69
C PRO A 91 4.45 1.91 -19.63
N LEU A 92 3.82 0.77 -19.31
CA LEU A 92 4.45 -0.53 -19.09
C LEU A 92 5.40 -0.94 -20.23
N LYS A 93 5.07 -0.55 -21.47
CA LYS A 93 5.89 -0.84 -22.65
C LYS A 93 7.20 -0.03 -22.65
N GLU A 94 7.15 1.24 -22.29
CA GLU A 94 8.32 2.13 -22.22
C GLU A 94 9.22 1.72 -21.05
N PHE A 95 8.65 1.45 -19.87
CA PHE A 95 9.42 0.98 -18.72
C PHE A 95 10.09 -0.38 -18.94
N LYS A 96 9.44 -1.34 -19.63
CA LYS A 96 10.09 -2.63 -19.98
C LYS A 96 11.22 -2.45 -20.99
N GLN A 97 11.12 -1.47 -21.90
CA GLN A 97 12.21 -1.12 -22.82
C GLN A 97 13.38 -0.45 -22.10
N GLU A 98 13.12 0.55 -21.25
CA GLU A 98 14.16 1.29 -20.52
C GLU A 98 14.91 0.42 -19.49
N THR A 99 14.22 -0.54 -18.87
CA THR A 99 14.83 -1.47 -17.89
C THR A 99 15.45 -2.70 -18.54
N ASN A 100 15.44 -2.80 -19.88
CA ASN A 100 15.92 -3.96 -20.63
C ASN A 100 15.27 -5.28 -20.13
N GLY A 101 13.97 -5.22 -19.83
CA GLY A 101 13.19 -6.35 -19.31
C GLY A 101 13.28 -6.60 -17.79
N LYS A 102 14.02 -5.78 -17.02
CA LYS A 102 14.22 -5.97 -15.57
C LYS A 102 13.20 -5.23 -14.69
N TRP A 103 12.09 -4.78 -15.23
CA TRP A 103 11.06 -4.08 -14.47
C TRP A 103 10.43 -5.00 -13.40
N VAL A 104 10.57 -4.63 -12.12
CA VAL A 104 10.02 -5.34 -10.96
C VAL A 104 8.84 -4.54 -10.39
N GLY A 105 7.79 -4.36 -11.19
CA GLY A 105 6.53 -3.74 -10.74
C GLY A 105 5.34 -4.66 -10.97
N TYR A 106 4.17 -4.26 -10.47
CA TYR A 106 2.95 -5.07 -10.60
C TYR A 106 2.36 -4.98 -12.01
N ASP A 107 2.40 -6.09 -12.76
CA ASP A 107 1.91 -6.16 -14.15
C ASP A 107 0.41 -5.83 -14.28
N LYS A 108 -0.38 -6.05 -13.22
CA LYS A 108 -1.79 -5.66 -13.03
C LYS A 108 -2.15 -5.92 -11.57
N ILE A 109 -2.90 -5.02 -10.95
CA ILE A 109 -3.66 -5.33 -9.73
C ILE A 109 -5.08 -5.63 -10.24
N HIS A 110 -5.56 -6.86 -10.03
CA HIS A 110 -6.88 -7.33 -10.44
C HIS A 110 -8.01 -6.66 -9.66
#